data_AF-A0A7J2U5K4-F1
#
_entry.id   AF-A0A7J2U5K4-F1
#
_cell.length_a   1.000
_cell.length_b   1.000
_cell.length_c   1.000
_cell.angle_alpha   90.00
_cell.angle_beta   90.00
_cell.angle_gamma   90.00
#
_symmetry.space_group_name_H-M   'P 1'
#
loop_
_entity.id
_entity.type
_entity.pdbx_description
1 polymer ?
#
loop_
_entity_poly.entity_id
_entity_poly.type
_entity_poly.pdbx_seq_one_letter_code
_entity_poly.pdbx_strand_id
1 'polypeptide(L)'
;MKPFAESKYYTKEVEKRLDKLLAKDSEELTLADVQELNRIGDLMWLEGYERNDEFLREYGIKLELYTTLVKVLFIYLKIAKLKEGY
;
A
#
# COMPACT_ATOMS: atom_id res chain seq x y z
N MET A 1 0.83 -0.45 -16.31
CA MET A 1 2.30 -0.63 -16.30
C MET A 1 2.77 -0.37 -14.87
N LYS A 2 3.62 -1.20 -14.28
CA LYS A 2 4.16 -0.99 -12.92
C LYS A 2 5.55 -0.34 -13.06
N PRO A 3 5.90 0.70 -12.29
CA PRO A 3 7.20 1.34 -12.41
C PRO A 3 8.34 0.38 -12.00
N PHE A 4 9.48 0.48 -12.69
CA PHE A 4 10.64 -0.38 -12.42
C PHE A 4 11.28 0.00 -11.08
N ALA A 5 11.46 -0.99 -10.20
CA ALA A 5 12.26 -0.82 -8.99
C ALA A 5 13.73 -0.59 -9.35
N GLU A 6 14.14 0.65 -9.27
CA GLU A 6 15.51 1.12 -9.31
C GLU A 6 15.62 2.20 -8.24
N SER A 7 16.72 2.18 -7.46
CA SER A 7 17.10 3.19 -6.45
C SER A 7 16.54 3.01 -4.99
N LYS A 8 16.94 3.98 -4.15
CA LYS A 8 17.21 4.04 -2.69
C LYS A 8 16.01 3.77 -1.79
N TYR A 9 14.80 4.19 -2.19
CA TYR A 9 13.58 4.02 -1.40
C TYR A 9 12.65 2.94 -1.97
N TYR A 10 12.53 2.82 -3.30
CA TYR A 10 11.74 1.77 -3.94
C TYR A 10 12.61 0.64 -4.50
N THR A 11 13.13 -0.18 -3.58
CA THR A 11 14.02 -1.30 -3.91
C THR A 11 13.26 -2.53 -4.44
N LYS A 12 13.96 -3.50 -5.03
CA LYS A 12 13.39 -4.80 -5.42
C LYS A 12 12.73 -5.56 -4.26
N GLU A 13 13.19 -5.34 -3.03
CA GLU A 13 12.58 -5.92 -1.84
C GLU A 13 11.24 -5.24 -1.49
N VAL A 14 11.17 -3.91 -1.62
CA VAL A 14 9.93 -3.14 -1.47
C VAL A 14 8.92 -3.55 -2.54
N GLU A 15 9.37 -3.67 -3.79
CA GLU A 15 8.54 -4.15 -4.89
C GLU A 15 7.95 -5.55 -4.63
N LYS A 16 8.76 -6.49 -4.16
CA LYS A 16 8.30 -7.84 -3.80
C LYS A 16 7.31 -7.85 -2.64
N ARG A 17 7.49 -6.99 -1.64
CA ARG A 17 6.54 -6.84 -0.54
C ARG A 17 5.21 -6.29 -1.05
N LEU A 18 5.26 -5.28 -1.90
CA LEU A 18 4.06 -4.73 -2.54
C LEU A 18 3.29 -5.81 -3.30
N ASP A 19 3.97 -6.61 -4.14
CA ASP A 19 3.32 -7.69 -4.90
C ASP A 19 2.64 -8.71 -3.99
N LYS A 20 3.30 -9.09 -2.89
CA LYS A 20 2.71 -10.01 -1.90
C LYS A 20 1.47 -9.44 -1.23
N LEU A 21 1.45 -8.13 -0.96
CA LEU A 21 0.30 -7.47 -0.34
C LEU A 21 -0.86 -7.33 -1.32
N LEU A 22 -0.58 -6.92 -2.56
CA LEU A 22 -1.60 -6.77 -3.60
C LEU A 22 -2.16 -8.11 -4.10
N ALA A 23 -1.46 -9.23 -3.87
CA ALA A 23 -1.94 -10.56 -4.20
C ALA A 23 -2.93 -11.12 -3.16
N LYS A 24 -3.02 -10.52 -1.96
CA LYS A 24 -3.99 -10.94 -0.94
C LYS A 24 -5.40 -10.52 -1.34
N ASP A 25 -6.39 -11.30 -0.92
CA ASP A 25 -7.76 -10.82 -0.95
C ASP A 25 -7.89 -9.59 -0.03
N SER A 26 -8.68 -8.60 -0.43
CA SER A 26 -8.88 -7.40 0.37
C SER A 26 -9.56 -7.70 1.72
N GLU A 27 -10.37 -8.76 1.78
CA GLU A 27 -10.95 -9.29 3.02
C GLU A 27 -9.93 -10.02 3.91
N GLU A 28 -8.77 -10.41 3.40
CA GLU A 28 -7.71 -11.06 4.18
C GLU A 28 -6.68 -10.05 4.72
N LEU A 29 -6.66 -8.83 4.19
CA LEU A 29 -5.77 -7.78 4.65
C LEU A 29 -5.99 -7.47 6.13
N THR A 30 -4.86 -7.28 6.82
CA THR A 30 -4.80 -6.93 8.25
C THR A 30 -4.48 -5.44 8.42
N LEU A 31 -4.59 -4.93 9.66
CA LEU A 31 -4.16 -3.57 9.96
C LEU A 31 -2.66 -3.36 9.70
N ALA A 32 -1.84 -4.39 9.96
CA ALA A 32 -0.40 -4.35 9.68
C ALA A 32 -0.11 -4.30 8.17
N ASP A 33 -0.88 -5.03 7.36
CA ASP A 33 -0.78 -4.96 5.90
C ASP A 33 -1.12 -3.56 5.37
N VAL A 34 -2.17 -2.93 5.92
CA VAL A 34 -2.54 -1.54 5.60
C VAL A 34 -1.42 -0.56 5.97
N GLN A 35 -0.78 -0.73 7.13
CA GLN A 35 0.37 0.10 7.53
C GLN A 35 1.55 -0.05 6.57
N GLU A 36 1.87 -1.28 6.15
CA GLU A 36 2.94 -1.53 5.20
C GLU A 36 2.60 -1.00 3.80
N LEU A 37 1.36 -1.14 3.32
CA LEU A 37 0.93 -0.56 2.04
C LEU A 37 1.10 0.97 2.01
N ASN A 38 0.72 1.67 3.07
CA ASN A 38 0.94 3.13 3.20
C ASN A 38 2.43 3.46 3.17
N ARG A 39 3.25 2.75 3.95
CA ARG A 39 4.70 2.94 3.97
C ARG A 39 5.32 2.75 2.58
N ILE A 40 4.87 1.76 1.84
CA ILE A 40 5.33 1.52 0.46
C ILE A 40 4.90 2.68 -0.45
N GLY A 41 3.68 3.19 -0.30
CA GLY A 41 3.20 4.37 -1.01
C GLY A 41 4.11 5.59 -0.82
N ASP A 42 4.49 5.87 0.43
CA ASP A 42 5.42 6.95 0.76
C ASP A 42 6.81 6.75 0.12
N LEU A 43 7.34 5.53 0.19
CA LEU A 43 8.64 5.19 -0.42
C LEU A 43 8.62 5.38 -1.93
N MET A 44 7.53 4.97 -2.59
CA MET A 44 7.34 5.18 -4.03
C MET A 44 7.25 6.68 -4.36
N TRP A 45 6.49 7.45 -3.57
CA TRP A 45 6.40 8.89 -3.79
C TRP A 45 7.75 9.59 -3.63
N LEU A 46 8.51 9.28 -2.58
CA LEU A 46 9.84 9.84 -2.34
C LEU A 46 10.83 9.49 -3.45
N GLU A 47 10.83 8.24 -3.91
CA GLU A 47 11.64 7.80 -5.04
C GLU A 47 11.27 8.57 -6.33
N GLY A 48 9.97 8.69 -6.61
CA GLY A 48 9.48 9.43 -7.76
C GLY A 48 9.79 10.93 -7.67
N TYR A 49 9.85 11.50 -6.47
CA TYR A 49 10.30 12.87 -6.25
C TYR A 49 11.79 13.02 -6.56
N GLU A 50 12.67 12.18 -5.98
CA GLU A 50 14.12 12.24 -6.20
C GLU A 50 14.50 12.03 -7.67
N ARG A 51 13.78 11.16 -8.40
CA ARG A 51 14.06 10.85 -9.81
C ARG A 51 13.36 11.77 -10.81
N ASN A 52 12.57 12.72 -10.35
CA ASN A 52 11.62 13.47 -11.16
C ASN A 52 10.71 12.55 -12.03
N ASP A 53 10.35 11.39 -11.48
CA ASP A 53 9.46 10.39 -12.10
C ASP A 53 8.03 10.62 -11.60
N GLU A 54 7.25 11.36 -12.39
CA GLU A 54 5.85 11.68 -12.09
C GLU A 54 4.97 10.44 -12.04
N PHE A 55 5.25 9.44 -12.89
CA PHE A 55 4.48 8.22 -12.93
C PHE A 55 4.60 7.42 -11.62
N LEU A 56 5.81 7.36 -11.07
CA LEU A 56 6.05 6.69 -9.79
C LEU A 56 5.39 7.46 -8.62
N ARG A 57 5.38 8.79 -8.64
CA ARG A 57 4.66 9.61 -7.65
C ARG A 57 3.15 9.38 -7.71
N GLU A 58 2.57 9.40 -8.92
CA GLU A 58 1.16 9.10 -9.10
C GLU A 58 0.80 7.71 -8.60
N TYR A 59 1.67 6.72 -8.83
CA TYR A 59 1.45 5.37 -8.35
C TYR A 59 1.47 5.30 -6.82
N GLY A 60 2.39 6.01 -6.16
CA GLY A 60 2.40 6.15 -4.69
C GLY A 60 1.07 6.70 -4.16
N ILE A 61 0.53 7.76 -4.77
CA ILE A 61 -0.76 8.36 -4.40
C ILE A 61 -1.92 7.38 -4.62
N LYS A 62 -1.92 6.65 -5.74
CA LYS A 62 -2.95 5.61 -6.02
C LYS A 62 -2.90 4.50 -4.96
N LEU A 63 -1.72 4.14 -4.49
CA LEU A 63 -1.54 3.14 -3.44
C LEU A 63 -2.06 3.63 -2.08
N GLU A 64 -1.83 4.89 -1.73
CA GLU A 64 -2.39 5.52 -0.52
C GLU A 64 -3.92 5.53 -0.55
N LEU A 65 -4.52 5.87 -1.70
CA LEU A 65 -5.98 5.84 -1.88
C LEU A 65 -6.54 4.43 -1.72
N TYR A 66 -5.92 3.43 -2.36
CA TYR A 66 -6.28 2.02 -2.20
C TYR A 66 -6.21 1.60 -0.73
N THR A 67 -5.13 1.97 -0.04
CA THR A 67 -4.92 1.62 1.37
C THR A 67 -5.99 2.22 2.28
N THR A 68 -6.40 3.46 2.00
CA THR A 68 -7.51 4.13 2.70
C THR A 68 -8.82 3.39 2.50
N LEU A 69 -9.15 2.99 1.26
CA LEU A 69 -10.34 2.21 0.96
C LEU A 69 -10.33 0.87 1.68
N VAL A 70 -9.21 0.14 1.67
CA VAL A 70 -9.07 -1.13 2.38
C VAL A 70 -9.32 -0.96 3.88
N LYS A 71 -8.72 0.06 4.48
CA LYS A 71 -8.87 0.37 5.91
C LYS A 71 -10.32 0.60 6.30
N VAL A 72 -11.05 1.39 5.53
CA VAL A 72 -12.45 1.76 5.82
C VAL A 72 -13.39 0.60 5.54
N LEU A 73 -13.26 -0.03 4.36
CA LEU A 73 -14.23 -1.03 3.88
C LEU A 73 -14.04 -2.42 4.49
N PHE A 74 -12.82 -2.78 4.90
CA PHE A 74 -12.57 -4.13 5.42
C PHE A 74 -12.11 -4.11 6.87
N ILE A 75 -11.09 -3.30 7.22
CA ILE A 75 -10.52 -3.35 8.57
C ILE A 75 -11.49 -2.81 9.62
N TYR A 76 -12.06 -1.63 9.41
CA TYR A 76 -12.99 -1.05 10.37
C TYR A 76 -14.30 -1.84 10.48
N LEU A 77 -14.79 -2.43 9.39
CA LEU A 77 -15.95 -3.33 9.45
C LEU A 77 -15.67 -4.58 10.26
N LYS A 78 -14.49 -5.20 10.14
CA LYS A 78 -14.09 -6.33 10.99
C LYS A 78 -14.07 -5.95 12.47
N ILE A 79 -13.50 -4.79 12.80
CA ILE A 79 -13.45 -4.28 14.19
C ILE A 79 -14.85 -4.02 14.73
N ALA A 80 -15.75 -3.43 13.92
CA ALA A 80 -17.13 -3.19 14.32
C ALA A 80 -17.87 -4.50 14.61
N LYS A 81 -17.78 -5.50 13.71
CA LYS A 81 -18.36 -6.83 13.93
C LYS A 81 -17.84 -7.51 15.19
N LEU A 82 -16.54 -7.38 15.48
CA LEU A 82 -15.96 -7.91 16.72
C LEU A 82 -16.55 -7.24 17.97
N LYS A 83 -16.89 -5.95 17.92
CA LYS A 83 -17.52 -5.24 19.05
C LYS A 83 -18.99 -5.60 19.25
N GLU A 84 -19.71 -5.94 18.19
CA GLU A 84 -21.13 -6.34 18.26
C GLU A 84 -21.32 -7.78 18.77
N GLY A 85 -20.28 -8.62 18.67
CA GLY A 85 -20.29 -10.01 19.14
C GLY A 85 -19.96 -10.21 20.63
N TYR A 86 -19.86 -9.14 21.42
CA TYR A 86 -19.67 -9.14 22.87
C TYR A 86 -20.88 -8.58 23.61
#